data_AF-A0AA41YQG0-F1
#
_entry.id   AF-A0AA41YQG0-F1
#
_cell.length_a   1.000
_cell.length_b   1.000
_cell.length_c   1.000
_cell.angle_alpha   90.00
_cell.angle_beta   90.00
_cell.angle_gamma   90.00
#
_symmetry.space_group_name_H-M   'P 1'
#
loop_
_entity.id
_entity.type
_entity.pdbx_description
1 polymer ?
#
loop_
_entity_poly.entity_id
_entity_poly.type
_entity_poly.pdbx_seq_one_letter_code
_entity_poly.pdbx_strand_id
1 'polypeptide(L)'
;MSIWAKYPDYSDDELRTLVALAAQALVEADPDVAGEDLLHISPRAAAREILPLVQGQDRTIDAQRIQQLLEDEELSSQLCVQLLGEIRAIPELADRVAAAYDMRERKMAVTETLLLAGALVILALKLKKISWGAGKGEVAFHPPGEVAKSFLLGLLKLG
;
A
#
# COMPACT_ATOMS: atom_id res chain seq x y z
N MET A 1 19.87 -2.61 -11.63
CA MET A 1 19.52 -1.29 -11.06
C MET A 1 18.29 -1.50 -10.20
N SER A 2 18.20 -0.88 -9.02
CA SER A 2 17.01 -1.01 -8.17
C SER A 2 15.83 -0.28 -8.80
N ILE A 3 14.64 -0.87 -8.74
CA ILE A 3 13.39 -0.25 -9.19
C ILE A 3 13.13 1.11 -8.50
N TRP A 4 13.66 1.31 -7.28
CA TRP A 4 13.57 2.57 -6.55
C TRP A 4 14.29 3.75 -7.22
N ALA A 5 15.20 3.49 -8.16
CA ALA A 5 15.88 4.56 -8.91
C ALA A 5 14.93 5.34 -9.84
N LYS A 6 13.78 4.76 -10.18
CA LYS A 6 12.75 5.41 -11.00
C LYS A 6 11.77 6.25 -10.20
N TYR A 7 11.81 6.19 -8.87
CA TYR A 7 10.85 6.92 -8.03
C TYR A 7 10.91 8.44 -8.28
N PRO A 8 9.78 9.15 -8.44
CA PRO A 8 8.38 8.65 -8.42
C PRO A 8 7.80 8.27 -9.80
N ASP A 9 8.61 8.33 -10.86
CA ASP A 9 8.24 8.23 -12.27
C ASP A 9 8.15 6.77 -12.78
N TYR A 10 7.18 6.01 -12.26
CA TYR A 10 6.88 4.65 -12.72
C TYR A 10 5.92 4.66 -13.91
N SER A 11 6.03 3.66 -14.80
CA SER A 11 4.91 3.38 -15.72
C SER A 11 3.74 2.74 -14.95
N ASP A 12 2.53 2.78 -15.51
CA ASP A 12 1.33 2.20 -14.88
C ASP A 12 1.52 0.71 -14.52
N ASP A 13 2.14 -0.05 -15.42
CA ASP A 13 2.42 -1.47 -15.23
C ASP A 13 3.44 -1.72 -14.12
N GLU A 14 4.47 -0.87 -14.05
CA GLU A 14 5.47 -0.90 -12.97
C GLU A 14 4.83 -0.55 -11.63
N LEU A 15 3.98 0.46 -11.60
CA LEU A 15 3.26 0.88 -10.40
C LEU A 15 2.34 -0.21 -9.88
N ARG A 16 1.51 -0.81 -10.74
CA ARG A 16 0.61 -1.92 -10.36
C ARG A 16 1.40 -3.10 -9.80
N THR A 17 2.49 -3.46 -10.46
CA THR A 17 3.37 -4.55 -10.03
C THR A 17 4.03 -4.25 -8.68
N LEU A 18 4.57 -3.04 -8.50
CA LEU A 18 5.18 -2.61 -7.25
C LEU A 18 4.19 -2.57 -6.09
N VAL A 19 2.99 -2.04 -6.33
CA VAL A 19 1.93 -1.97 -5.31
C VAL A 19 1.53 -3.37 -4.86
N ALA A 20 1.38 -4.32 -5.78
CA ALA A 20 1.05 -5.70 -5.44
C ALA A 20 2.18 -6.38 -4.64
N LEU A 21 3.43 -6.21 -5.07
CA LEU A 21 4.58 -6.77 -4.37
C LEU A 21 4.79 -6.14 -2.99
N ALA A 22 4.57 -4.84 -2.88
CA ALA A 22 4.61 -4.12 -1.61
C ALA A 22 3.51 -4.62 -0.66
N ALA A 23 2.26 -4.72 -1.14
CA ALA A 23 1.16 -5.26 -0.35
C ALA A 23 1.46 -6.70 0.10
N GLN A 24 1.97 -7.55 -0.79
CA GLN A 24 2.37 -8.91 -0.44
C GLN A 24 3.50 -8.94 0.61
N ALA A 25 4.54 -8.13 0.46
CA ALA A 25 5.64 -8.05 1.41
C ALA A 25 5.18 -7.61 2.81
N LEU A 26 4.19 -6.70 2.87
CA LEU A 26 3.56 -6.24 4.11
C LEU A 26 2.68 -7.32 4.76
N VAL A 27 1.92 -8.09 3.97
CA VAL A 27 1.14 -9.25 4.44
C VAL A 27 2.06 -10.34 5.01
N GLU A 28 3.16 -10.66 4.31
CA GLU A 28 4.12 -11.67 4.78
C GLU A 28 4.89 -11.24 6.04
N ALA A 29 4.96 -9.93 6.29
CA ALA A 29 5.58 -9.33 7.46
C ALA A 29 4.69 -9.38 8.72
N ASP A 30 3.37 -9.34 8.54
CA ASP A 30 2.39 -9.44 9.62
C ASP A 30 1.09 -10.10 9.09
N PRO A 31 1.04 -11.44 9.07
CA PRO A 31 -0.10 -12.19 8.54
C PRO A 31 -1.40 -11.91 9.28
N ASP A 32 -1.32 -11.52 10.56
CA ASP A 32 -2.48 -11.27 11.41
C ASP A 32 -3.24 -9.99 10.97
N VAL A 33 -2.56 -9.06 10.30
CA VAL A 33 -3.14 -7.82 9.78
C VAL A 33 -3.85 -8.02 8.44
N ALA A 34 -3.44 -9.02 7.67
CA ALA A 34 -3.90 -9.22 6.31
C ALA A 34 -5.34 -9.76 6.23
N GLY A 35 -5.77 -10.66 7.11
CA GLY A 35 -7.01 -11.42 6.87
C GLY A 35 -6.93 -12.27 5.57
N GLU A 36 -7.91 -13.13 5.33
CA GLU A 36 -7.76 -14.19 4.31
C GLU A 36 -7.81 -13.74 2.83
N ASP A 37 -8.15 -12.50 2.50
CA ASP A 37 -8.35 -12.09 1.09
C ASP A 37 -8.00 -10.62 0.78
N LEU A 38 -7.14 -9.98 1.58
CA LEU A 38 -6.89 -8.54 1.42
C LEU A 38 -6.28 -8.16 0.08
N LEU A 39 -5.47 -9.02 -0.54
CA LEU A 39 -4.90 -8.78 -1.86
C LEU A 39 -5.93 -8.82 -3.00
N HIS A 40 -7.14 -9.31 -2.73
CA HIS A 40 -8.26 -9.37 -3.69
C HIS A 40 -9.44 -8.49 -3.26
N ILE A 41 -9.23 -7.59 -2.30
CA ILE A 41 -10.30 -6.75 -1.77
C ILE A 41 -10.82 -5.77 -2.83
N SER A 42 -12.15 -5.76 -3.02
CA SER A 42 -12.79 -4.76 -3.88
C SER A 42 -12.67 -3.34 -3.28
N PRO A 43 -12.66 -2.26 -4.09
CA PRO A 43 -12.63 -0.88 -3.60
C PRO A 43 -13.73 -0.58 -2.56
N ARG A 44 -14.94 -1.10 -2.79
CA ARG A 44 -16.08 -0.99 -1.86
C ARG A 44 -15.81 -1.66 -0.52
N ALA A 45 -15.25 -2.87 -0.52
CA ALA A 45 -14.89 -3.56 0.71
C ALA A 45 -13.74 -2.86 1.42
N ALA A 46 -12.75 -2.38 0.67
CA ALA A 46 -11.62 -1.65 1.21
C ALA A 46 -12.05 -0.34 1.89
N ALA A 47 -12.97 0.40 1.28
CA ALA A 47 -13.52 1.61 1.86
C ALA A 47 -14.19 1.38 3.23
N ARG A 48 -14.86 0.24 3.42
CA ARG A 48 -15.47 -0.14 4.71
C ARG A 48 -14.43 -0.45 5.78
N GLU A 49 -13.30 -1.04 5.39
CA GLU A 49 -12.18 -1.31 6.30
C GLU A 49 -11.41 -0.03 6.66
N ILE A 50 -11.24 0.88 5.70
CA ILE A 50 -10.51 2.15 5.89
C ILE A 50 -11.33 3.14 6.72
N LEU A 51 -12.65 3.21 6.52
CA LEU A 51 -13.52 4.16 7.19
C LEU A 51 -13.31 4.27 8.71
N PRO A 52 -13.38 3.17 9.51
CA PRO A 52 -13.18 3.25 10.95
C PRO A 52 -11.76 3.70 11.33
N LEU A 53 -10.76 3.48 10.47
CA LEU A 53 -9.38 3.89 10.71
C LEU A 53 -9.22 5.41 10.56
N VAL A 54 -9.95 6.03 9.63
CA VAL A 54 -9.87 7.48 9.33
C VAL A 54 -10.90 8.32 10.09
N GLN A 55 -12.06 7.75 10.45
CA GLN A 55 -13.13 8.45 11.18
C GLN A 55 -12.70 8.98 12.55
N GLY A 56 -11.65 8.41 13.15
CA GLY A 56 -11.05 8.93 14.39
C GLY A 56 -10.42 10.33 14.23
N GLN A 57 -10.06 10.72 13.01
CA GLN A 57 -9.46 12.03 12.70
C GLN A 57 -10.43 12.97 11.96
N ASP A 58 -11.32 12.42 11.12
CA ASP A 58 -12.35 13.22 10.46
C ASP A 58 -13.67 12.45 10.32
N ARG A 59 -14.70 12.90 11.04
CA ARG A 59 -16.03 12.27 11.05
C ARG A 59 -16.90 12.65 9.86
N THR A 60 -16.48 13.61 9.04
CA THR A 60 -17.24 14.06 7.86
C THR A 60 -17.05 13.12 6.67
N ILE A 61 -16.05 12.25 6.73
CA ILE A 61 -15.74 11.27 5.69
C ILE A 61 -16.65 10.05 5.84
N ASP A 62 -17.20 9.62 4.71
CA ASP A 62 -17.98 8.40 4.57
C ASP A 62 -17.25 7.37 3.68
N ALA A 63 -17.77 6.13 3.69
CA ALA A 63 -17.21 5.06 2.87
C ALA A 63 -17.36 5.33 1.36
N GLN A 64 -18.33 6.16 0.95
CA GLN A 64 -18.56 6.43 -0.46
C GLN A 64 -17.43 7.28 -1.04
N ARG A 65 -16.98 8.31 -0.32
CA ARG A 65 -15.83 9.13 -0.72
C ARG A 65 -14.54 8.34 -0.79
N ILE A 66 -14.31 7.45 0.18
CA ILE A 66 -13.14 6.56 0.17
C ILE A 66 -13.19 5.62 -1.03
N GLN A 67 -14.36 5.03 -1.31
CA GLN A 67 -14.53 4.17 -2.49
C GLN A 67 -14.26 4.94 -3.78
N GLN A 68 -14.81 6.15 -3.93
CA GLN A 68 -14.60 6.99 -5.11
C GLN A 68 -13.12 7.32 -5.33
N LEU A 69 -12.38 7.63 -4.25
CA LEU A 69 -10.94 7.85 -4.33
C LEU A 69 -10.19 6.60 -4.80
N LEU A 70 -10.56 5.42 -4.30
CA LEU A 70 -9.92 4.16 -4.68
C LEU A 70 -10.26 3.72 -6.11
N GLU A 71 -11.40 4.16 -6.66
CA GLU A 71 -11.84 3.90 -8.03
C GLU A 71 -11.30 4.94 -9.03
N ASP A 72 -10.89 6.11 -8.55
CA ASP A 72 -10.23 7.14 -9.35
C ASP A 72 -8.77 6.74 -9.62
N GLU A 73 -8.44 6.48 -10.89
CA GLU A 73 -7.12 5.98 -11.28
C GLU A 73 -5.99 6.98 -10.97
N GLU A 74 -6.25 8.28 -11.11
CA GLU A 74 -5.24 9.32 -10.86
C GLU A 74 -4.97 9.44 -9.35
N LEU A 75 -6.03 9.59 -8.55
CA LEU A 75 -5.92 9.75 -7.10
C LEU A 75 -5.39 8.48 -6.42
N SER A 76 -5.83 7.30 -6.87
CA SER A 76 -5.34 6.02 -6.35
C SER A 76 -3.88 5.77 -6.72
N SER A 77 -3.43 6.20 -7.90
CA SER A 77 -2.02 6.14 -8.29
C SER A 77 -1.15 7.07 -7.45
N GLN A 78 -1.59 8.33 -7.23
CA GLN A 78 -0.90 9.26 -6.35
C GLN A 78 -0.78 8.72 -4.92
N LEU A 79 -1.86 8.12 -4.40
CA LEU A 79 -1.86 7.48 -3.09
C LEU A 79 -0.88 6.30 -3.03
N CYS A 80 -0.87 5.44 -4.05
CA CYS A 80 0.07 4.33 -4.15
C CYS A 80 1.53 4.81 -4.20
N VAL A 81 1.84 5.82 -5.00
CA VAL A 81 3.20 6.39 -5.11
C VAL A 81 3.66 6.98 -3.77
N GLN A 82 2.76 7.67 -3.06
CA GLN A 82 3.08 8.19 -1.73
C GLN A 82 3.40 7.05 -0.75
N LEU A 83 2.56 6.00 -0.71
CA LEU A 83 2.79 4.83 0.14
C LEU A 83 4.08 4.09 -0.20
N LEU A 84 4.39 3.93 -1.49
CA LEU A 84 5.66 3.38 -1.94
C LEU A 84 6.85 4.25 -1.52
N GLY A 85 6.67 5.58 -1.46
CA GLY A 85 7.66 6.50 -0.91
C GLY A 85 7.99 6.22 0.56
N GLU A 86 6.95 6.00 1.39
CA GLU A 86 7.14 5.62 2.80
C GLU A 86 7.80 4.24 2.94
N ILE A 87 7.40 3.27 2.11
CA ILE A 87 8.00 1.93 2.07
C ILE A 87 9.48 2.01 1.69
N ARG A 88 9.82 2.82 0.69
CA ARG A 88 11.19 3.05 0.22
C ARG A 88 12.07 3.65 1.33
N ALA A 89 11.51 4.45 2.23
CA ALA A 89 12.25 5.04 3.34
C ALA A 89 12.67 4.01 4.42
N ILE A 90 12.14 2.78 4.37
CA ILE A 90 12.52 1.67 5.24
C ILE A 90 13.42 0.71 4.44
N PRO A 91 14.75 0.75 4.62
CA PRO A 91 15.70 0.01 3.77
C PRO A 91 15.38 -1.48 3.62
N GLU A 92 15.02 -2.15 4.71
CA GLU A 92 14.80 -3.60 4.70
C GLU A 92 13.54 -4.00 3.94
N LEU A 93 12.50 -3.17 3.99
CA LEU A 93 11.27 -3.38 3.23
C LEU A 93 11.48 -3.00 1.76
N ALA A 94 12.20 -1.91 1.51
CA ALA A 94 12.59 -1.47 0.17
C ALA A 94 13.40 -2.57 -0.55
N ASP A 95 14.38 -3.17 0.12
CA ASP A 95 15.20 -4.25 -0.45
C ASP A 95 14.37 -5.49 -0.75
N ARG A 96 13.43 -5.85 0.11
CA ARG A 96 12.51 -6.98 -0.11
C ARG A 96 11.63 -6.79 -1.34
N VAL A 97 10.99 -5.62 -1.45
CA VAL A 97 10.12 -5.30 -2.59
C VAL A 97 10.93 -5.22 -3.88
N ALA A 98 12.13 -4.63 -3.85
CA ALA A 98 13.03 -4.60 -5.01
C ALA A 98 13.47 -6.01 -5.44
N ALA A 99 13.84 -6.87 -4.49
CA ALA A 99 14.21 -8.25 -4.79
C ALA A 99 13.04 -9.05 -5.39
N ALA A 100 11.82 -8.86 -4.84
CA ALA A 100 10.62 -9.49 -5.37
C ALA A 100 10.29 -9.01 -6.79
N TYR A 101 10.49 -7.71 -7.06
CA TYR A 101 10.31 -7.10 -8.37
C TYR A 101 11.30 -7.67 -9.40
N ASP A 102 12.60 -7.68 -9.08
CA ASP A 102 13.65 -8.24 -9.92
C ASP A 102 13.39 -9.73 -10.23
N MET A 103 12.91 -10.50 -9.25
CA MET A 103 12.54 -11.90 -9.43
C MET A 103 11.34 -12.05 -10.38
N ARG A 104 10.36 -11.15 -10.31
CA ARG A 104 9.16 -11.18 -11.15
C ARG A 104 9.48 -10.83 -12.60
N GLU A 105 10.28 -9.79 -12.83
CA GLU A 105 10.74 -9.41 -14.18
C GLU A 105 11.50 -10.55 -14.86
N ARG A 106 12.43 -11.20 -14.15
CA ARG A 106 13.21 -12.33 -14.69
C ARG A 106 12.34 -13.53 -15.08
N LYS A 107 11.18 -13.69 -14.44
CA LYS A 107 10.26 -14.81 -14.71
C LYS A 107 9.30 -14.53 -15.86
N MET A 108 9.33 -13.35 -16.49
CA MET A 108 8.33 -12.89 -17.47
C MET A 108 6.90 -13.11 -16.96
N ALA A 109 6.69 -12.94 -15.66
CA ALA A 109 5.39 -13.20 -15.05
C ALA A 109 4.41 -12.11 -15.48
N VAL A 110 3.15 -12.52 -15.69
CA VAL A 110 2.02 -11.66 -16.07
C VAL A 110 2.02 -10.37 -15.23
N THR A 111 1.97 -9.22 -15.90
CA THR A 111 1.80 -7.91 -15.28
C THR A 111 0.51 -7.88 -14.48
N GLU A 112 0.53 -7.31 -13.28
CA GLU A 112 -0.70 -7.09 -12.52
C GLU A 112 -1.62 -6.13 -13.29
N THR A 113 -2.83 -6.59 -13.60
CA THR A 113 -3.81 -5.80 -14.36
C THR A 113 -4.60 -4.85 -13.48
N LEU A 114 -4.62 -5.08 -12.16
CA LEU A 114 -5.37 -4.29 -11.20
C LEU A 114 -4.43 -3.58 -10.23
N LEU A 115 -4.72 -2.30 -9.97
CA LEU A 115 -4.04 -1.54 -8.93
C LEU A 115 -4.61 -1.92 -7.56
N LEU A 116 -3.80 -2.56 -6.72
CA LEU A 116 -4.22 -3.01 -5.38
C LEU A 116 -4.16 -1.89 -4.33
N ALA A 117 -4.61 -0.69 -4.68
CA ALA A 117 -4.54 0.51 -3.83
C ALA A 117 -5.25 0.30 -2.48
N GLY A 118 -6.45 -0.28 -2.49
CA GLY A 118 -7.21 -0.55 -1.27
C GLY A 118 -6.48 -1.47 -0.29
N ALA A 119 -5.86 -2.55 -0.80
CA ALA A 119 -5.08 -3.47 0.01
C ALA A 119 -3.87 -2.77 0.65
N LEU A 120 -3.12 -2.03 -0.16
CA LEU A 120 -1.93 -1.32 0.30
C LEU A 120 -2.26 -0.25 1.36
N VAL A 121 -3.35 0.49 1.19
CA VAL A 121 -3.81 1.50 2.14
C VAL A 121 -4.22 0.85 3.47
N ILE A 122 -4.98 -0.24 3.44
CA ILE A 122 -5.39 -0.94 4.66
C ILE A 122 -4.17 -1.45 5.43
N LEU A 123 -3.22 -2.07 4.72
CA LEU A 123 -1.96 -2.53 5.32
C LEU A 123 -1.21 -1.35 5.94
N ALA A 124 -1.06 -0.25 5.21
CA ALA A 124 -0.35 0.91 5.72
C ALA A 124 -1.00 1.51 6.98
N LEU A 125 -2.33 1.53 7.05
CA LEU A 125 -3.06 2.08 8.20
C LEU A 125 -3.12 1.13 9.40
N LYS A 126 -3.16 -0.18 9.19
CA LYS A 126 -3.27 -1.18 10.27
C LYS A 126 -1.91 -1.60 10.82
N LEU A 127 -0.85 -1.60 10.00
CA LEU A 127 0.48 -2.03 10.41
C LEU A 127 1.11 -1.02 11.37
N LYS A 128 1.28 -1.45 12.61
CA LYS A 128 2.02 -0.67 13.62
C LYS A 128 3.50 -1.01 13.59
N LYS A 129 3.80 -2.28 13.29
CA LYS A 129 5.13 -2.85 13.27
C LYS A 129 5.18 -3.93 12.20
N ILE A 130 6.37 -4.18 11.72
CA ILE A 130 6.67 -5.24 10.76
C ILE A 130 7.74 -6.12 11.40
N SER A 131 7.51 -7.43 11.37
CA SER A 131 8.50 -8.41 11.82
C SER A 131 8.89 -9.33 10.67
N TRP A 132 10.14 -9.78 10.62
CA TRP A 132 10.54 -10.79 9.64
C TRP A 132 11.50 -11.82 10.20
N GLY A 133 11.35 -13.03 9.66
CA GLY A 133 12.17 -14.20 9.95
C GLY A 133 12.17 -14.58 11.43
N ALA A 134 11.19 -15.34 11.91
CA ALA A 134 11.14 -15.91 13.27
C ALA A 134 11.68 -14.97 14.39
N GLY A 135 11.36 -13.68 14.33
CA GLY A 135 11.77 -12.67 15.32
C GLY A 135 13.16 -12.03 15.14
N LYS A 136 13.79 -12.10 13.95
CA LYS A 136 15.16 -11.57 13.73
C LYS A 136 15.24 -10.09 13.32
N GLY A 137 14.13 -9.47 12.95
CA GLY A 137 14.06 -8.03 12.68
C GLY A 137 12.67 -7.50 12.97
N GLU A 138 12.57 -6.39 13.70
CA GLU A 138 11.34 -5.67 13.99
C GLU A 138 11.57 -4.19 13.69
N VAL A 139 10.71 -3.61 12.84
CA VAL A 139 10.72 -2.18 12.53
C VAL A 139 9.35 -1.59 12.79
N ALA A 140 9.32 -0.40 13.39
CA ALA A 140 8.08 0.34 13.60
C ALA A 140 7.57 0.90 12.26
N PHE A 141 6.36 0.50 11.87
CA PHE A 141 5.68 0.99 10.67
C PHE A 141 4.63 2.07 10.99
N HIS A 142 4.41 2.34 12.27
CA HIS A 142 3.44 3.33 12.72
C HIS A 142 3.67 4.76 12.15
N PRO A 143 4.90 5.28 12.01
CA PRO A 143 5.09 6.61 11.41
C PRO A 143 4.65 6.68 9.93
N PRO A 144 5.04 5.75 9.04
CA PRO A 144 4.44 5.61 7.71
C PRO A 144 2.91 5.54 7.71
N GLY A 145 2.31 4.80 8.65
CA GLY A 145 0.85 4.67 8.74
C GLY A 145 0.13 5.99 9.04
N GLU A 146 0.71 6.87 9.86
CA GLU A 146 0.14 8.20 10.12
C GLU A 146 0.33 9.17 8.94
N VAL A 147 1.44 9.06 8.19
CA VAL A 147 1.66 9.84 6.97
C VAL A 147 0.66 9.43 5.88
N ALA A 148 0.51 8.12 5.67
CA ALA A 148 -0.50 7.53 4.79
C ALA A 148 -1.91 8.05 5.11
N LYS A 149 -2.26 8.04 6.41
CA LYS A 149 -3.54 8.51 6.90
C LYS A 149 -3.76 9.99 6.64
N SER A 150 -2.75 10.82 6.95
CA SER A 150 -2.82 12.27 6.73
C SER A 150 -2.97 12.62 5.25
N PHE A 151 -2.22 11.92 4.38
CA PHE A 151 -2.30 12.12 2.93
C PHE A 151 -3.66 11.70 2.37
N LEU A 152 -4.16 10.53 2.76
CA LEU A 152 -5.50 10.06 2.40
C LEU A 152 -6.58 11.08 2.81
N LEU A 153 -6.52 11.60 4.03
CA LEU A 153 -7.45 12.64 4.49
C LEU A 153 -7.34 13.94 3.68
N GLY A 154 -6.14 14.30 3.22
CA GLY A 154 -5.93 15.44 2.33
C GLY A 154 -6.64 15.26 0.99
N LEU A 155 -6.46 14.11 0.34
CA LEU A 155 -7.12 13.78 -0.92
C LEU A 155 -8.65 13.75 -0.77
N LEU A 156 -9.17 13.18 0.31
CA LEU A 156 -10.61 13.10 0.59
C LEU A 156 -11.27 14.45 0.88
N LYS A 157 -10.50 15.52 1.08
CA LYS A 157 -10.98 16.89 1.26
C LYS A 157 -10.94 17.71 -0.03
N LEU A 158 -10.18 17.25 -1.03
CA LEU A 158 -10.03 17.93 -2.32
C LEU A 158 -11.09 17.49 -3.33
N GLY A 159 -11.65 16.28 -3.18
CA GLY A 159 -12.81 15.78 -3.93
C GLY A 159 -14.14 16.03 -3.23
#